data_AF-A9LLF4-F1
#
_entry.id   AF-A9LLF4-F1
#
_cell.length_a   1.000
_cell.length_b   1.000
_cell.length_c   1.000
_cell.angle_alpha   90.00
_cell.angle_beta   90.00
_cell.angle_gamma   90.00
#
_symmetry.space_group_name_H-M   'P 1'
#
loop_
_entity.id
_entity.type
_entity.pdbx_description
1 polymer ?
#
loop_
_entity_poly.entity_id
_entity_poly.type
_entity_poly.pdbx_seq_one_letter_code
_entity_poly.pdbx_strand_id
1 'polypeptide(L)'
;MANLASFHILFLVFITSGVAVSTTEFTLQNNCPYTVWPGTLTGNGGNTLGDGGYQLNPGASVQLRAPPGWTGRFWARTGCNFDSSGHGNCVTGDCGGVLKCAGAGGVPPVTLAE
;
A
#
# COMPACT_ATOMS: atom_id res chain seq x y z
N MET A 1 53.70 8.01 13.81
CA MET A 1 53.06 8.15 12.49
C MET A 1 51.94 7.14 12.44
N ALA A 2 50.69 7.57 12.69
CA ALA A 2 49.53 6.70 12.63
C ALA A 2 49.40 6.15 11.20
N ASN A 3 49.36 4.83 11.09
CA ASN A 3 49.44 4.11 9.83
C ASN A 3 48.20 4.45 8.98
N LEU A 4 48.40 5.05 7.80
CA LEU A 4 47.32 5.52 6.91
C LEU A 4 46.29 4.41 6.60
N ALA A 5 46.76 3.15 6.56
CA ALA A 5 45.96 1.95 6.41
C ALA A 5 44.94 1.74 7.54
N SER A 6 45.28 2.13 8.78
CA SER A 6 44.40 1.98 9.94
C SER A 6 43.24 2.98 9.90
N PHE A 7 43.46 4.18 9.37
CA PHE A 7 42.39 5.16 9.11
C PHE A 7 41.43 4.72 8.00
N HIS A 8 41.94 4.06 6.95
CA HIS A 8 41.11 3.52 5.87
C HIS A 8 40.25 2.34 6.31
N ILE A 9 40.78 1.45 7.14
CA ILE A 9 40.02 0.33 7.74
C ILE A 9 38.91 0.87 8.66
N LEU A 10 39.21 1.88 9.49
CA LEU A 10 38.22 2.49 10.38
C LEU A 10 37.08 3.19 9.61
N PHE A 11 37.41 3.87 8.50
CA PHE A 11 36.42 4.52 7.62
C PHE A 11 35.50 3.51 6.92
N LEU A 12 36.05 2.38 6.45
CA LEU A 12 35.26 1.29 5.85
C LEU A 12 34.31 0.61 6.86
N VAL A 13 34.74 0.43 8.11
CA VAL A 13 33.90 -0.12 9.18
C VAL A 13 32.76 0.83 9.58
N PHE A 14 32.96 2.14 9.46
CA PHE A 14 31.92 3.14 9.76
C PHE A 14 30.83 3.23 8.67
N ILE A 15 31.13 2.84 7.42
CA ILE A 15 30.15 2.81 6.32
C ILE A 15 29.25 1.56 6.38
N THR A 16 29.71 0.49 7.03
CA THR A 16 28.93 -0.77 7.17
C THR A 16 28.05 -0.85 8.41
N SER A 17 28.02 0.19 9.26
CA SER A 17 26.98 0.31 10.30
C SER A 17 25.62 0.42 9.60
N GLY A 18 24.91 -0.70 9.51
CA GLY A 18 23.67 -0.84 8.76
C GLY A 18 22.66 0.22 9.17
N VAL A 19 22.20 0.99 8.18
CA VAL A 19 21.07 1.90 8.34
C VAL A 19 19.84 1.03 8.58
N ALA A 20 19.31 1.03 9.80
CA ALA A 20 18.05 0.35 10.10
C ALA A 20 16.90 1.14 9.46
N VAL A 21 16.46 0.69 8.29
CA VAL A 21 15.25 1.23 7.65
C VAL A 21 14.04 0.51 8.24
N SER A 22 13.24 1.20 9.04
CA SER A 22 11.95 0.70 9.51
C SER A 22 10.89 1.00 8.44
N THR A 23 10.14 -0.02 8.02
CA THR A 23 8.96 0.13 7.13
C THR A 23 7.74 -0.43 7.84
N THR A 24 6.60 0.22 7.69
CA THR A 24 5.34 -0.30 8.23
C THR A 24 4.73 -1.23 7.20
N GLU A 25 4.35 -2.44 7.59
CA GLU A 25 3.68 -3.39 6.70
C GLU A 25 2.21 -3.56 7.11
N PHE A 26 1.31 -3.25 6.18
CA PHE A 26 -0.12 -3.48 6.33
C PHE A 26 -0.49 -4.80 5.66
N THR A 27 -1.04 -5.75 6.43
CA THR A 27 -1.62 -6.98 5.86
C THR A 27 -3.12 -6.81 5.74
N LEU A 28 -3.63 -6.79 4.51
CA LEU A 28 -5.06 -6.79 4.22
C LEU A 28 -5.49 -8.22 3.96
N GLN A 29 -6.39 -8.75 4.79
CA GLN A 29 -6.93 -10.10 4.68
C GLN A 29 -8.44 -10.05 4.50
N ASN A 30 -8.93 -10.73 3.47
CA ASN A 30 -10.36 -10.88 3.24
C ASN A 30 -10.88 -12.13 3.97
N ASN A 31 -11.45 -11.93 5.16
CA ASN A 31 -12.15 -12.99 5.91
C ASN A 31 -13.66 -13.06 5.59
N CYS A 32 -14.15 -12.28 4.62
CA CYS A 32 -15.52 -12.36 4.16
C CYS A 32 -15.73 -13.59 3.25
N PRO A 33 -16.95 -14.14 3.17
CA PRO A 33 -17.25 -15.26 2.28
C PRO A 33 -17.39 -14.86 0.80
N TYR A 34 -17.11 -13.60 0.45
CA TYR A 34 -17.22 -13.03 -0.89
C TYR A 34 -15.98 -12.21 -1.25
N THR A 35 -15.74 -12.05 -2.54
CA THR A 35 -14.65 -11.21 -3.06
C THR A 35 -14.87 -9.75 -2.70
N VAL A 36 -13.80 -9.09 -2.28
CA VAL A 36 -13.76 -7.63 -2.08
C VAL A 36 -12.67 -7.03 -2.96
N TRP A 37 -12.79 -5.75 -3.26
CA TRP A 37 -11.76 -5.01 -3.99
C TRP A 37 -11.24 -3.89 -3.11
N PRO A 38 -10.17 -4.11 -2.34
CA PRO A 38 -9.60 -3.04 -1.55
C PRO A 38 -9.26 -1.82 -2.42
N GLY A 39 -9.54 -0.64 -1.90
CA GLY A 39 -9.07 0.64 -2.41
C GLY A 39 -8.04 1.23 -1.45
N THR A 40 -7.05 1.94 -2.00
CA THR A 40 -6.03 2.61 -1.21
C THR A 40 -5.89 4.06 -1.67
N LEU A 41 -5.66 4.97 -0.72
CA LEU A 41 -5.39 6.37 -1.01
C LEU A 41 -4.25 6.87 -0.13
N THR A 42 -3.20 7.42 -0.74
CA THR A 42 -2.10 8.09 -0.04
C THR A 42 -2.42 9.58 0.09
N GLY A 43 -2.32 10.14 1.31
CA GLY A 43 -2.69 11.53 1.61
C GLY A 43 -1.58 12.57 1.38
N ASN A 44 -0.32 12.20 1.58
CA ASN A 44 0.82 13.13 1.53
C ASN A 44 1.51 13.24 0.16
N GLY A 45 0.81 12.91 -0.94
CA GLY A 45 1.35 12.98 -2.30
C GLY A 45 2.44 11.93 -2.61
N GLY A 46 2.69 10.98 -1.70
CA GLY A 46 3.58 9.86 -1.93
C GLY A 46 2.98 8.80 -2.87
N ASN A 47 3.77 7.77 -3.16
CA ASN A 47 3.33 6.64 -3.99
C ASN A 47 2.08 5.97 -3.38
N THR A 48 1.13 5.62 -4.24
CA THR A 48 -0.07 4.90 -3.83
C THR A 48 0.28 3.45 -3.52
N LEU A 49 -0.17 2.93 -2.36
CA LEU A 49 0.12 1.56 -1.97
C LEU A 49 -0.71 0.57 -2.81
N GLY A 50 -0.09 -0.47 -3.35
CA GLY A 50 -0.82 -1.50 -4.12
C GLY A 50 -1.56 -0.95 -5.34
N ASP A 51 -0.98 0.04 -6.01
CA ASP A 51 -1.51 0.69 -7.22
C ASP A 51 -2.93 1.30 -7.09
N GLY A 52 -3.42 1.53 -5.87
CA GLY A 52 -4.73 2.15 -5.63
C GLY A 52 -5.89 1.17 -5.55
N GLY A 53 -5.69 -0.11 -5.90
CA GLY A 53 -6.71 -1.13 -5.72
C GLY A 53 -6.48 -2.41 -6.53
N TYR A 54 -7.05 -3.50 -6.03
CA TYR A 54 -6.93 -4.85 -6.58
C TYR A 54 -8.07 -5.73 -6.09
N GLN A 55 -8.23 -6.91 -6.70
CA GLN A 55 -9.18 -7.92 -6.26
C GLN A 55 -8.58 -8.77 -5.13
N LEU A 56 -9.38 -9.04 -4.09
CA LEU A 56 -9.00 -9.90 -2.97
C LEU A 56 -10.10 -10.95 -2.74
N ASN A 57 -9.82 -12.18 -3.17
CA ASN A 57 -10.75 -13.32 -3.04
C ASN A 57 -10.95 -13.74 -1.57
N PRO A 58 -12.03 -14.48 -1.24
CA PRO A 58 -12.23 -15.03 0.10
C PRO A 58 -11.01 -15.79 0.62
N GLY A 59 -10.60 -15.50 1.86
CA GLY A 59 -9.43 -16.10 2.52
C GLY A 59 -8.08 -15.59 2.05
N ALA A 60 -8.02 -14.78 0.97
CA ALA A 60 -6.78 -14.24 0.45
C ALA A 60 -6.28 -13.05 1.28
N SER A 61 -4.97 -12.83 1.22
CA SER A 61 -4.30 -11.71 1.87
C SER A 61 -3.26 -11.06 0.96
N VAL A 62 -2.93 -9.81 1.24
CA VAL A 62 -1.84 -9.09 0.59
C VAL A 62 -1.13 -8.18 1.58
N GLN A 63 0.16 -7.99 1.36
CA GLN A 63 1.01 -7.13 2.18
C GLN A 63 1.34 -5.85 1.41
N LEU A 64 1.13 -4.71 2.05
CA LEU A 64 1.44 -3.39 1.51
C LEU A 64 2.45 -2.70 2.43
N ARG A 65 3.59 -2.32 1.89
CA ARG A 65 4.64 -1.64 2.64
C ARG A 65 4.49 -0.13 2.52
N ALA A 66 4.26 0.53 3.64
CA ALA A 66 4.19 1.96 3.76
C ALA A 66 5.56 2.54 4.14
N PRO A 67 6.02 3.61 3.46
CA PRO A 67 7.22 4.33 3.86
C PRO A 67 7.00 5.06 5.21
N PRO A 68 8.08 5.38 5.93
CA PRO A 68 8.00 6.24 7.12
C PRO A 68 7.24 7.54 6.84
N GLY A 69 6.33 7.92 7.75
CA GLY A 69 5.53 9.14 7.61
C GLY A 69 4.41 9.05 6.56
N TRP A 70 4.12 7.86 6.03
CA TRP A 70 2.95 7.65 5.18
C TRP A 70 1.66 8.03 5.92
N THR A 71 0.79 8.72 5.20
CA THR A 71 -0.58 9.00 5.63
C THR A 71 -1.49 8.52 4.52
N GLY A 72 -2.66 8.00 4.87
CA GLY A 72 -3.58 7.50 3.89
C GLY A 72 -4.71 6.72 4.51
N ARG A 73 -5.42 5.99 3.66
CA ARG A 73 -6.55 5.17 4.09
C ARG A 73 -6.76 3.96 3.22
N PHE A 74 -7.39 2.97 3.81
CA PHE A 74 -7.86 1.75 3.16
C PHE A 74 -9.37 1.62 3.30
N TRP A 75 -9.99 1.01 2.30
CA TRP A 75 -11.40 0.62 2.37
C TRP A 75 -11.66 -0.63 1.51
N ALA A 76 -12.76 -1.31 1.77
CA ALA A 76 -13.20 -2.45 0.96
C ALA A 76 -14.34 -2.03 0.03
N ARG A 77 -14.26 -2.42 -1.25
CA ARG A 77 -15.36 -2.31 -2.22
C ARG A 77 -16.06 -3.64 -2.39
N THR A 78 -17.36 -3.61 -2.64
CA THR A 78 -18.17 -4.83 -2.82
C THR A 78 -19.03 -4.78 -4.08
N GLY A 79 -19.37 -5.96 -4.60
CA GLY A 79 -20.21 -6.10 -5.79
C GLY A 79 -19.60 -5.47 -7.04
N CYS A 80 -18.28 -5.58 -7.23
CA CYS A 80 -17.60 -4.94 -8.35
C CYS A 80 -17.62 -5.82 -9.60
N ASN A 81 -17.69 -5.17 -10.75
CA ASN A 81 -17.47 -5.78 -12.06
C ASN A 81 -16.58 -4.86 -12.89
N PHE A 82 -15.42 -5.36 -13.32
CA PHE A 82 -14.45 -4.62 -14.12
C PHE A 82 -14.14 -5.38 -15.41
N ASP A 83 -13.94 -4.63 -16.50
CA ASP A 83 -13.46 -5.18 -17.76
C ASP A 83 -11.94 -5.46 -17.74
N SER A 84 -11.40 -5.96 -18.84
CA SER A 84 -9.97 -6.26 -18.98
C SER A 84 -9.06 -5.02 -18.90
N SER A 85 -9.63 -3.82 -19.10
CA SER A 85 -8.93 -2.54 -18.98
C SER A 85 -9.06 -1.95 -17.57
N GLY A 86 -9.77 -2.62 -16.66
CA GLY A 86 -9.97 -2.18 -15.28
C GLY A 86 -11.08 -1.13 -15.11
N HIS A 87 -11.94 -0.91 -16.11
CA HIS A 87 -13.08 0.00 -16.01
C HIS A 87 -14.35 -0.76 -15.66
N GLY A 88 -15.25 -0.14 -14.90
CA GLY A 88 -16.46 -0.79 -14.42
C GLY A 88 -17.11 -0.02 -13.28
N ASN A 89 -17.64 -0.74 -12.29
CA ASN A 89 -18.25 -0.14 -11.11
C ASN A 89 -18.31 -1.10 -9.93
N CYS A 90 -18.44 -0.54 -8.73
CA CYS A 90 -18.78 -1.26 -7.50
C CYS A 90 -20.11 -0.78 -6.92
N VAL A 91 -20.78 -1.63 -6.13
CA VAL A 91 -22.03 -1.28 -5.43
C VAL A 91 -21.76 -0.38 -4.23
N THR A 92 -20.67 -0.66 -3.49
CA THR A 92 -20.25 0.15 -2.32
C THR A 92 -18.79 0.55 -2.43
N GLY A 93 -18.46 1.76 -1.99
CA GLY A 93 -17.08 2.24 -1.91
C GLY A 93 -16.40 2.47 -3.26
N ASP A 94 -17.16 2.56 -4.36
CA ASP A 94 -16.62 2.81 -5.70
C ASP A 94 -15.74 4.07 -5.72
N CYS A 95 -14.71 4.10 -6.55
CA CYS A 95 -13.74 5.19 -6.61
C CYS A 95 -13.61 5.80 -8.01
N GLY A 96 -14.73 5.90 -8.74
CA GLY A 96 -14.78 6.50 -10.08
C GLY A 96 -14.81 5.48 -11.22
N GLY A 97 -15.36 4.29 -10.96
CA GLY A 97 -15.53 3.25 -11.98
C GLY A 97 -14.24 2.62 -12.48
N VAL A 98 -13.19 2.62 -11.66
CA VAL A 98 -11.88 2.06 -11.98
C VAL A 98 -11.40 1.09 -10.91
N LEU A 99 -10.72 0.02 -11.31
CA LEU A 99 -10.13 -0.95 -10.38
C LEU A 99 -9.04 -0.29 -9.53
N LYS A 100 -8.17 0.51 -10.16
CA LYS A 100 -7.10 1.26 -9.52
C LYS A 100 -7.59 2.68 -9.28
N CYS A 101 -7.80 3.07 -8.03
CA CYS A 101 -8.56 4.28 -7.68
C CYS A 101 -7.92 5.61 -8.09
N ALA A 102 -6.73 5.63 -8.68
CA ALA A 102 -6.12 6.82 -9.29
C ALA A 102 -6.11 8.09 -8.40
N GLY A 103 -5.99 7.92 -7.08
CA GLY A 103 -6.03 9.03 -6.11
C GLY A 103 -7.42 9.49 -5.68
N ALA A 104 -8.49 8.87 -6.19
CA ALA A 104 -9.85 9.07 -5.71
C ALA A 104 -10.12 8.26 -4.42
N GLY A 105 -10.93 8.83 -3.53
CA GLY A 105 -11.47 8.12 -2.37
C GLY A 105 -12.72 7.32 -2.72
N GLY A 106 -13.07 6.36 -1.87
CA GLY A 106 -14.33 5.62 -1.99
C GLY A 106 -15.55 6.51 -1.75
N VAL A 107 -16.55 6.40 -2.63
CA VAL A 107 -17.84 7.09 -2.52
C VAL A 107 -18.65 6.46 -1.37
N PRO A 108 -19.16 7.26 -0.41
CA PRO A 108 -19.96 6.75 0.72
C PRO A 108 -21.24 6.00 0.29
N PRO A 109 -21.72 5.04 1.11
CA PRO A 109 -21.18 4.62 2.40
C PRO A 109 -19.91 3.77 2.26
N VAL A 110 -18.93 4.06 3.12
CA VAL A 110 -17.62 3.37 3.12
C VAL A 110 -17.06 3.31 4.53
N THR A 111 -16.63 2.11 4.95
CA THR A 111 -15.83 1.95 6.18
C THR A 111 -14.37 2.23 5.85
N LEU A 112 -13.74 3.10 6.62
CA LEU A 112 -12.35 3.53 6.42
C LEU A 112 -11.45 2.99 7.55
N ALA A 113 -10.22 2.62 7.20
CA ALA A 113 -9.10 2.50 8.12
C ALA A 113 -8.08 3.61 7.78
N GLU A 114 -7.75 4.46 8.75
CA GLU A 114 -6.90 5.67 8.61
C GLU A 114 -5.76 5.67 9.64
#